data_AF-A0A3D3GKJ2-F1
#
_entry.id   AF-A0A3D3GKJ2-F1
#
_cell.length_a   1.000
_cell.length_b   1.000
_cell.length_c   1.000
_cell.angle_alpha   90.00
_cell.angle_beta   90.00
_cell.angle_gamma   90.00
#
_symmetry.space_group_name_H-M   'P 1'
#
loop_
_entity.id
_entity.type
_entity.pdbx_description
1 polymer ?
#
loop_
_entity_poly.entity_id
_entity_poly.type
_entity_poly.pdbx_seq_one_letter_code
_entity_poly.pdbx_strand_id
1 'polypeptide(L)' 'MKANYQCQSCQYSGDESHFETKILSIMYRPKHDNVQAFKQIKCPQCHNLVTIIFETLDGSIAK' A
#
# COMPACT_ATOMS: atom_id res chain seq x y z
N MET A 1 3.11 -16.19 3.91
CA MET A 1 4.26 -15.33 4.22
C MET A 1 3.74 -13.91 4.34
N LYS A 2 3.78 -13.28 5.51
CA LYS A 2 3.33 -11.88 5.66
C LYS A 2 4.35 -10.97 4.97
N ALA A 3 3.88 -9.99 4.21
CA ALA A 3 4.76 -9.02 3.56
C ALA A 3 5.37 -8.10 4.62
N ASN A 4 6.70 -8.05 4.69
CA ASN A 4 7.39 -7.05 5.50
C ASN A 4 7.38 -5.72 4.76
N TYR A 5 6.78 -4.69 5.36
CA TYR A 5 6.79 -3.34 4.84
C TYR A 5 8.03 -2.62 5.34
N GLN A 6 8.75 -1.97 4.42
CA GLN A 6 9.93 -1.19 4.74
C GLN A 6 9.64 0.30 4.56
N CYS A 7 9.85 1.08 5.62
CA CYS A 7 9.84 2.53 5.53
C CYS A 7 11.16 3.00 4.90
N GLN A 8 11.08 3.62 3.72
CA GLN A 8 12.26 4.14 3.01
C GLN A 8 12.99 5.26 3.79
N SER A 9 12.29 5.97 4.68
CA SER A 9 12.87 7.11 5.40
C SER A 9 13.73 6.74 6.61
N CYS A 10 13.37 5.69 7.34
CA CYS A 10 14.08 5.27 8.56
C CYS A 10 14.53 3.81 8.52
N GLN A 11 14.34 3.13 7.39
CA GLN A 11 14.67 1.73 7.17
C GLN A 11 13.95 0.73 8.09
N TYR A 12 12.98 1.19 8.88
CA TYR A 12 12.13 0.32 9.71
C TYR A 12 11.41 -0.70 8.85
N SER A 13 11.57 -1.98 9.18
CA SER A 13 10.86 -3.09 8.56
C SER A 13 9.93 -3.77 9.56
N GLY A 14 8.68 -3.99 9.19
CA GLY A 14 7.73 -4.71 10.05
C GLY A 14 6.50 -5.20 9.30
N ASP A 15 5.69 -6.02 9.98
CA ASP A 15 4.38 -6.41 9.48
C ASP A 15 3.42 -5.22 9.43
N GLU A 16 2.42 -5.27 8.54
CA GLU A 16 1.39 -4.24 8.38
C GLU A 16 0.74 -3.81 9.69
N SER A 17 0.51 -4.76 10.60
CA SER A 17 -0.16 -4.55 11.89
C SER A 17 0.57 -3.56 12.80
N HIS A 18 1.86 -3.32 12.55
CA HIS A 18 2.66 -2.34 13.28
C HIS A 18 2.56 -0.93 12.68
N PHE A 19 1.93 -0.77 11.52
CA PHE A 19 1.77 0.53 10.87
C PHE A 19 0.34 1.04 11.05
N GLU A 20 0.20 2.36 11.29
CA GLU A 20 -1.12 3.00 11.31
C GLU A 20 -1.62 3.12 9.87
N THR A 21 -2.64 2.35 9.50
CA THR A 21 -3.30 2.52 8.19
C THR A 21 -4.13 3.80 8.22
N LYS A 22 -3.84 4.73 7.31
CA LYS A 22 -4.57 6.01 7.26
C LYS A 22 -5.52 6.12 6.08
N ILE A 23 -5.12 5.61 4.91
CA ILE A 23 -5.89 5.84 3.68
C ILE A 23 -5.77 4.60 2.79
N LEU A 24 -6.92 4.03 2.42
CA LEU A 24 -7.05 3.12 1.29
C LEU A 24 -7.74 3.90 0.17
N SER A 25 -7.17 3.92 -1.02
CA SER A 25 -7.73 4.62 -2.17
C SER A 25 -7.62 3.77 -3.41
N ILE A 26 -8.68 3.78 -4.21
CA ILE A 26 -8.76 3.03 -5.46
C ILE A 26 -8.84 4.05 -6.58
N MET A 27 -7.84 4.06 -7.44
CA MET A 27 -7.77 4.89 -8.63
C MET A 27 -8.09 4.04 -9.85
N TYR A 28 -9.27 4.26 -10.43
CA TYR A 28 -9.60 3.69 -11.73
C TYR A 28 -8.92 4.52 -12.82
N ARG A 29 -8.09 3.89 -13.66
CA ARG A 29 -7.44 4.53 -14.81
C ARG A 29 -8.14 4.08 -16.10
N PRO A 30 -9.21 4.76 -16.53
CA PRO A 30 -10.02 4.36 -17.70
C PRO A 30 -9.22 4.29 -19.01
N LYS A 31 -8.11 5.04 -19.13
CA LYS A 31 -7.24 5.00 -20.32
C LYS A 31 -6.37 3.74 -20.43
N HIS A 32 -6.19 3.00 -19.34
CA HIS A 32 -5.30 1.84 -19.27
C HIS A 32 -6.06 0.55 -18.93
N ASP A 33 -7.40 0.60 -18.88
CA ASP A 33 -8.29 -0.48 -18.40
C ASP A 33 -7.79 -1.16 -17.10
N ASN A 34 -7.19 -0.36 -16.22
CA ASN A 34 -6.49 -0.85 -15.05
C ASN A 34 -7.01 -0.13 -13.80
N VAL A 35 -7.24 -0.91 -12.74
CA VAL A 35 -7.52 -0.40 -11.41
C VAL A 35 -6.22 -0.41 -10.64
N GLN A 36 -5.80 0.73 -10.14
CA GLN A 36 -4.70 0.79 -9.18
C GLN A 36 -5.27 1.12 -7.81
N ALA A 37 -5.16 0.19 -6.87
CA ALA A 37 -5.38 0.49 -5.47
C ALA A 37 -4.06 0.95 -4.86
N PHE A 38 -4.09 1.94 -3.99
CA PHE A 38 -2.94 2.28 -3.16
C PHE A 38 -3.36 2.43 -1.71
N LYS A 39 -2.46 2.08 -0.81
CA LYS A 39 -2.64 2.20 0.62
C LYS A 39 -1.51 3.05 1.16
N GLN A 40 -1.88 4.09 1.91
CA GLN A 40 -0.93 4.88 2.66
C GLN A 40 -0.96 4.44 4.12
N ILE A 41 0.18 3.96 4.59
CA ILE A 41 0.41 3.59 5.98
C ILE A 41 1.42 4.54 6.59
N LYS A 42 1.28 4.83 7.88
CA LYS A 42 2.22 5.69 8.60
C LYS A 42 3.22 4.84 9.37
N CYS A 43 4.50 5.13 9.20
CA CYS A 43 5.57 4.44 9.93
C CYS A 43 5.47 4.76 11.43
N PRO A 44 5.50 3.73 12.32
CA PRO A 44 5.45 3.96 13.76
C PRO A 44 6.72 4.64 14.31
N GLN A 45 7.87 4.49 13.63
CA GLN A 45 9.15 5.00 14.13
C GLN A 45 9.42 6.45 13.73
N CYS A 46 9.18 6.82 12.48
CA CYS A 46 9.49 8.17 11.96
C CYS A 46 8.25 8.98 11.58
N HIS A 47 7.05 8.40 11.73
CA HIS A 47 5.78 9.03 11.39
C HIS A 47 5.60 9.46 9.91
N ASN A 48 6.51 9.05 9.02
CA ASN A 48 6.39 9.29 7.59
C ASN A 48 5.34 8.40 6.95
N LEU A 49 4.72 8.91 5.89
CA LEU A 49 3.76 8.18 5.06
C LEU A 49 4.50 7.27 4.09
N VAL A 50 4.20 5.99 4.13
CA VAL A 50 4.64 4.96 3.19
C VAL A 50 3.46 4.66 2.28
N THR A 51 3.64 4.83 0.96
CA THR A 51 2.62 4.52 -0.04
C THR A 51 2.92 3.16 -0.66
N ILE A 52 1.95 2.26 -0.57
CA ILE A 52 1.99 0.92 -1.16
C ILE A 52 1.03 0.92 -2.34
N ILE A 53 1.51 0.57 -3.53
CA ILE A 53 0.69 0.49 -4.73
C ILE A 53 0.37 -0.99 -4.98
N PHE A 54 -0.92 -1.31 -5.02
CA PHE A 54 -1.46 -2.57 -5.49
C PHE A 54 -1.93 -2.36 -6.93
N GLU A 55 -1.19 -2.92 -7.88
CA GLU A 55 -1.69 -3.02 -9.25
C GLU A 55 -2.67 -4.19 -9.30
N THR A 56 -3.96 -3.89 -9.51
CA THR A 56 -4.94 -4.93 -9.86
C THR A 56 -4.88 -5.09 -11.36
N LEU A 57 -4.00 -6.00 -11.81
CA LEU A 57 -3.99 -6.51 -13.18
C LEU A 57 -5.32 -7.23 -13.43
N ASP A 58 -6.13 -6.61 -14.29
CA ASP A 58 -7.43 -7.05 -14.78
C ASP A 58 -8.52 -7.15 -13.70
N GLY A 59 -9.70 -6.61 -14.01
CA GLY A 59 -10.90 -6.53 -13.16
C GLY A 59 -11.47 -7.85 -12.61
N SER A 60 -10.72 -8.95 -12.67
CA SER A 60 -10.93 -10.15 -11.89
C SER A 60 -10.46 -9.93 -10.45
N ILE A 61 -11.39 -9.45 -9.61
CA ILE A 61 -11.30 -9.64 -8.16
C ILE A 61 -11.07 -11.14 -7.93
N ALA A 62 -9.84 -11.52 -7.60
CA ALA A 62 -9.52 -12.90 -7.24
C ALA A 62 -10.40 -13.26 -6.05
N LYS A 63 -11.27 -14.25 -6.28
CA LYS A 63 -12.27 -14.75 -5.34
C LYS A 63 -11.63 -15.39 -4.11
#